data_AF-A0A965RPF4-F1
#
_entry.id   AF-A0A965RPF4-F1
#
_cell.length_a   1.000
_cell.length_b   1.000
_cell.length_c   1.000
_cell.angle_alpha   90.00
_cell.angle_beta   90.00
_cell.angle_gamma   90.00
#
_symmetry.space_group_name_H-M   'P 1'
#
loop_
_entity.id
_entity.type
_entity.pdbx_description
1 polymer ?
#
loop_
_entity_poly.entity_id
_entity_poly.type
_entity_poly.pdbx_seq_one_letter_code
_entity_poly.pdbx_strand_id
1 'polypeptide(L)'
;FEFFTNSGSSSVTVVDMVNSTANNSLYTISYGAANVFGSTAIFHVGNFPTSSTAYSYYNVSVGRYDGAYTRLSEKIKINLNPDCSDNIEVHWFGIHGGAESFVFKGLIEEEKRIEGDIINLSQKWNVAGGSAKANSYDKQIIRSDSKVNKSIVVTASVTNDEAEYISTLISSPEVYVVLNNKYVSVIVENQTINTSNNRNPFIDISIKLTFANQPISQL
;
A
#
# COMPACT_ATOMS: atom_id res chain seq x y z
N PHE A 1 20.24 -14.92 -5.71
CA PHE A 1 19.49 -13.67 -5.55
C PHE A 1 20.07 -12.62 -6.46
N GLU A 2 19.24 -11.84 -7.14
CA GLU A 2 19.68 -10.70 -7.95
C GLU A 2 18.84 -9.48 -7.58
N PHE A 3 19.45 -8.50 -6.95
CA PHE A 3 18.82 -7.28 -6.44
C PHE A 3 18.98 -6.15 -7.43
N PHE A 4 17.87 -5.48 -7.77
CA PHE A 4 17.85 -4.38 -8.74
C PHE A 4 17.69 -3.05 -8.01
N THR A 5 18.65 -2.15 -8.22
CA THR A 5 18.64 -0.81 -7.64
C THR A 5 17.59 0.07 -8.33
N ASN A 6 17.17 1.14 -7.66
CA ASN A 6 16.28 2.14 -8.24
C ASN A 6 16.88 2.82 -9.49
N SER A 7 18.20 2.77 -9.67
CA SER A 7 18.93 3.29 -10.83
C SER A 7 19.07 2.29 -11.98
N GLY A 8 18.52 1.08 -11.87
CA GLY A 8 18.54 0.05 -12.91
C GLY A 8 19.79 -0.82 -12.95
N SER A 9 20.69 -0.72 -11.97
CA SER A 9 21.83 -1.63 -11.81
C SER A 9 21.41 -2.90 -11.05
N SER A 10 22.10 -4.02 -11.25
CA SER A 10 21.84 -5.24 -10.48
C SER A 10 23.07 -5.71 -9.67
N SER A 11 22.81 -6.36 -8.55
CA SER A 11 23.82 -7.00 -7.71
C SER A 11 23.41 -8.44 -7.41
N VAL A 12 24.34 -9.37 -7.58
CA VAL A 12 24.06 -10.80 -7.45
C VAL A 12 24.64 -11.33 -6.15
N THR A 13 23.82 -12.05 -5.41
CA THR A 13 24.21 -12.77 -4.20
C THR A 13 23.91 -14.25 -4.39
N VAL A 14 24.94 -15.09 -4.30
CA VAL A 14 24.80 -16.55 -4.34
C VAL A 14 25.09 -17.10 -2.95
N VAL A 15 24.13 -17.83 -2.42
CA VAL A 15 24.19 -18.39 -1.07
C VAL A 15 23.83 -19.87 -1.12
N ASP A 16 24.57 -20.67 -0.37
CA ASP A 16 24.27 -22.07 -0.08
C ASP A 16 23.80 -22.19 1.37
N MET A 17 22.72 -22.93 1.60
CA MET A 17 22.12 -23.12 2.92
C MET A 17 22.55 -24.49 3.44
N VAL A 18 23.47 -24.53 4.42
CA VAL A 18 24.17 -25.77 4.83
C VAL A 18 23.29 -26.75 5.63
N ASN A 19 22.02 -26.43 5.90
CA ASN A 19 21.15 -27.36 6.64
C ASN A 19 20.52 -28.42 5.71
N SER A 20 21.37 -29.27 5.14
CA SER A 20 20.95 -30.43 4.35
C SER A 20 20.63 -31.61 5.28
N THR A 21 19.49 -31.55 5.99
CA THR A 21 18.90 -32.80 6.47
C THR A 21 18.42 -33.58 5.25
N ALA A 22 19.08 -34.70 4.98
CA ALA A 22 18.90 -35.59 3.85
C ALA A 22 17.43 -35.82 3.46
N ASN A 23 16.91 -35.04 2.52
CA ASN A 23 15.77 -35.38 1.66
C ASN A 23 15.68 -34.38 0.50
N ASN A 24 16.23 -34.79 -0.64
CA ASN A 24 16.31 -34.04 -1.90
C ASN A 24 14.95 -33.88 -2.62
N SER A 25 13.89 -33.43 -1.95
CA SER A 25 12.58 -33.39 -2.63
C SER A 25 11.84 -32.08 -2.60
N LEU A 26 12.00 -31.21 -1.59
CA LEU A 26 11.37 -29.88 -1.60
C LEU A 26 12.22 -28.90 -0.79
N TYR A 27 12.92 -27.99 -1.47
CA TYR A 27 13.60 -26.87 -0.83
C TYR A 27 12.62 -25.71 -0.69
N THR A 28 11.94 -25.61 0.45
CA THR A 28 11.17 -24.42 0.80
C THR A 28 12.13 -23.39 1.40
N ILE A 29 12.44 -22.35 0.64
CA ILE A 29 13.16 -21.18 1.18
C ILE A 29 12.07 -20.29 1.79
N SER A 30 11.98 -20.20 3.12
CA SER A 30 11.20 -19.12 3.74
C SER A 30 11.92 -17.80 3.44
N TYR A 31 11.38 -17.03 2.51
CA TYR A 31 12.05 -15.87 1.91
C TYR A 31 12.21 -14.72 2.92
N GLY A 32 13.46 -14.31 3.15
CA GLY A 32 13.80 -13.15 3.98
C GLY A 32 15.26 -13.23 4.42
N ALA A 33 15.98 -12.12 4.37
CA ALA A 33 17.38 -12.06 4.82
C ALA A 33 17.53 -12.56 6.27
N ALA A 34 16.52 -12.32 7.12
CA ALA A 34 16.44 -12.80 8.50
C ALA A 34 16.54 -14.33 8.64
N ASN A 35 15.95 -15.09 7.71
CA ASN A 35 16.02 -16.56 7.73
C ASN A 35 17.37 -17.09 7.24
N VAL A 36 18.07 -16.31 6.41
CA VAL A 36 19.40 -16.66 5.90
C VAL A 36 20.48 -16.35 6.95
N PHE A 37 20.40 -15.20 7.61
CA PHE A 37 21.35 -14.80 8.67
C PHE A 37 21.18 -15.58 9.99
N GLY A 38 20.02 -16.21 10.21
CA GLY A 38 19.76 -17.09 11.36
C GLY A 38 20.29 -18.52 11.20
N SER A 39 20.87 -18.86 10.04
CA SER A 39 21.39 -20.20 9.73
C SER A 39 22.86 -20.15 9.28
N THR A 40 23.54 -21.30 9.25
CA THR A 40 24.90 -21.44 8.72
C THR A 40 24.91 -21.31 7.19
N ALA A 41 24.63 -20.11 6.68
CA ALA A 41 24.63 -19.83 5.25
C ALA A 41 26.06 -19.56 4.75
N ILE A 42 26.44 -20.15 3.62
CA ILE A 42 27.73 -19.90 2.95
C ILE A 42 27.49 -18.97 1.77
N PHE A 43 28.17 -17.83 1.77
CA PHE A 43 28.13 -16.87 0.68
C PHE A 43 29.23 -17.17 -0.33
N HIS A 44 28.85 -17.48 -1.57
CA HIS A 44 29.80 -17.75 -2.65
C HIS A 44 30.11 -16.52 -3.49
N VAL A 45 29.11 -15.64 -3.66
CA VAL A 45 29.23 -14.41 -4.47
C VAL A 45 28.43 -13.31 -3.80
N GLY A 46 29.01 -12.13 -3.65
CA GLY A 46 28.35 -10.94 -3.13
C GLY A 46 27.84 -11.09 -1.68
N ASN A 47 27.19 -10.04 -1.19
CA ASN A 47 26.51 -10.02 0.10
C ASN A 47 25.05 -9.63 -0.09
N PHE A 48 24.19 -9.93 0.88
CA PHE A 48 22.84 -9.35 0.86
C PHE A 48 22.92 -7.83 1.07
N PRO A 49 22.06 -7.06 0.41
CA PRO A 49 21.96 -5.64 0.66
C PRO A 49 21.65 -5.33 2.13
N THR A 50 22.23 -4.24 2.64
CA THR A 50 22.03 -3.77 4.01
C THR A 50 20.91 -2.74 4.14
N SER A 51 20.35 -2.26 3.03
CA SER A 51 19.26 -1.29 2.98
C SER A 51 18.19 -1.73 1.98
N SER A 52 16.94 -1.85 2.42
CA SER A 52 15.79 -2.15 1.56
C SER A 52 15.38 -0.98 0.67
N THR A 53 15.70 0.25 1.04
CA THR A 53 15.26 1.46 0.32
C THR A 53 16.05 1.75 -0.96
N ALA A 54 17.22 1.15 -1.12
CA ALA A 54 18.06 1.34 -2.30
C ALA A 54 17.64 0.47 -3.50
N TYR A 55 16.73 -0.48 -3.30
CA TYR A 55 16.36 -1.51 -4.28
C TYR A 55 14.85 -1.52 -4.51
N SER A 56 14.44 -1.73 -5.76
CA SER A 56 13.01 -1.75 -6.14
C SER A 56 12.42 -3.16 -6.09
N TYR A 57 13.23 -4.16 -6.43
CA TYR A 57 12.82 -5.56 -6.42
C TYR A 57 14.06 -6.47 -6.41
N TYR A 58 13.84 -7.74 -6.08
CA TYR A 58 14.85 -8.77 -6.27
C TYR A 58 14.27 -10.01 -6.93
N ASN A 59 15.13 -10.70 -7.67
CA ASN A 59 14.81 -11.95 -8.30
C ASN A 59 15.45 -13.11 -7.51
N VAL A 60 14.67 -14.17 -7.32
CA VAL A 60 15.14 -15.42 -6.71
C VAL A 60 15.06 -16.55 -7.73
N SER A 61 16.08 -17.38 -7.73
CA SER A 61 16.13 -18.62 -8.50
C SER A 61 17.05 -19.60 -7.78
N VAL A 62 16.79 -20.89 -7.96
CA VAL A 62 17.59 -22.00 -7.48
C VAL A 62 18.43 -22.56 -8.63
N GLY A 63 19.63 -23.00 -8.30
CA GLY A 63 20.61 -23.47 -9.28
C GLY A 63 21.75 -24.25 -8.63
N ARG A 64 22.72 -24.62 -9.45
CA ARG A 64 23.98 -25.24 -9.01
C ARG A 64 25.09 -24.21 -9.01
N TYR A 65 26.00 -24.32 -8.05
CA TYR A 65 27.23 -23.53 -7.99
C TYR A 65 28.45 -24.47 -8.01
N ASP A 66 29.35 -24.28 -8.97
CA ASP A 66 30.61 -25.05 -9.14
C ASP A 66 31.80 -24.14 -9.48
N GLY A 67 31.74 -22.88 -9.02
CA GLY A 67 32.64 -21.79 -9.38
C GLY A 67 31.94 -20.73 -10.25
N ALA A 68 30.91 -21.13 -10.98
CA ALA A 68 29.92 -20.25 -11.60
C ALA A 68 28.51 -20.67 -11.20
N TYR A 69 27.58 -19.72 -11.15
CA TYR A 69 26.17 -20.02 -10.87
C TYR A 69 25.46 -20.42 -12.16
N THR A 70 24.89 -21.64 -12.19
CA THR A 70 24.03 -22.13 -13.26
C THR A 70 22.59 -22.26 -12.75
N ARG A 71 21.67 -21.47 -13.32
CA ARG A 71 20.26 -21.46 -12.94
C ARG A 71 19.56 -22.75 -13.39
N LEU A 72 18.82 -23.39 -12.48
CA LEU A 72 18.02 -24.60 -12.77
C LEU A 72 16.52 -24.39 -12.61
N SER A 73 16.10 -23.32 -11.91
CA SER A 73 14.69 -22.97 -11.73
C SER A 73 14.25 -21.77 -12.58
N GLU A 74 12.94 -21.54 -12.57
CA GLU A 74 12.37 -20.26 -12.98
C GLU A 74 12.83 -19.12 -12.06
N LYS A 75 12.75 -17.89 -12.57
CA LYS A 75 13.12 -16.68 -11.84
C LYS A 75 11.84 -16.05 -11.28
N ILE A 76 11.76 -15.98 -9.96
CA ILE A 76 10.62 -15.37 -9.25
C ILE A 76 11.01 -13.94 -8.90
N LYS A 77 10.19 -12.98 -9.33
CA LYS A 77 10.37 -11.56 -9.00
C LYS A 77 9.62 -11.24 -7.71
N ILE A 78 10.29 -10.61 -6.76
CA ILE A 78 9.73 -10.15 -5.50
C ILE A 78 9.94 -8.63 -5.44
N ASN A 79 8.85 -7.87 -5.46
CA ASN A 79 8.91 -6.42 -5.34
C ASN A 79 9.26 -6.04 -3.90
N LEU A 80 10.19 -5.09 -3.75
CA LEU A 80 10.52 -4.50 -2.46
C LEU A 80 9.73 -3.21 -2.38
N ASN A 81 8.60 -3.25 -1.69
CA ASN A 81 7.94 -2.01 -1.32
C ASN A 81 8.73 -1.41 -0.16
N PRO A 82 9.06 -0.11 -0.18
CA PRO A 82 9.72 0.52 0.95
C PRO A 82 8.84 0.31 2.18
N ASP A 83 9.40 -0.30 3.22
CA ASP A 83 8.78 -0.36 4.54
C ASP A 83 8.70 1.09 5.04
N CYS A 84 7.58 1.75 4.76
CA CYS A 84 7.19 2.92 5.53
C CYS A 84 6.90 2.42 6.95
N SER A 85 7.38 3.14 7.96
CA SER A 85 7.07 2.83 9.38
C SER A 85 5.58 2.87 9.70
N ASP A 86 4.79 3.34 8.75
CA ASP A 86 3.38 3.62 8.89
C ASP A 86 2.60 2.33 8.66
N ASN A 87 1.99 1.85 9.74
CA ASN A 87 1.09 0.72 9.71
C ASN A 87 -0.33 1.24 9.86
N ILE A 88 -1.25 0.68 9.08
CA ILE A 88 -2.67 0.96 9.22
C ILE A 88 -3.39 -0.33 9.56
N GLU A 89 -3.98 -0.36 10.74
CA GLU A 89 -4.78 -1.48 11.21
C GLU A 89 -6.24 -1.26 10.82
N VAL A 90 -6.80 -2.26 10.13
CA VAL A 90 -8.17 -2.24 9.65
C VAL A 90 -8.90 -3.43 10.25
N HIS A 91 -10.10 -3.17 10.77
CA HIS A 91 -11.01 -4.15 11.32
C HIS A 91 -12.30 -4.16 10.53
N TRP A 92 -12.87 -5.33 10.34
CA TRP A 92 -14.16 -5.46 9.66
C TRP A 92 -14.95 -6.63 10.22
N PHE A 93 -16.25 -6.64 9.96
CA PHE A 93 -17.11 -7.73 10.35
C PHE A 93 -17.31 -8.70 9.19
N GLY A 94 -17.01 -9.98 9.42
CA GLY A 94 -17.30 -11.03 8.46
C GLY A 94 -18.82 -11.21 8.25
N ILE A 95 -19.20 -11.59 7.03
CA ILE A 95 -20.59 -11.82 6.62
C ILE A 95 -21.33 -12.87 7.48
N HIS A 96 -20.60 -13.72 8.18
CA HIS A 96 -21.14 -14.82 9.01
C HIS A 96 -21.05 -14.56 10.52
N GLY A 97 -20.71 -13.34 10.94
CA GLY A 97 -20.56 -13.00 12.35
C GLY A 97 -19.18 -13.42 12.88
N GLY A 98 -18.19 -12.60 12.59
CA GLY A 98 -16.82 -12.69 13.10
C GLY A 98 -16.19 -11.30 13.02
N ALA A 99 -15.30 -10.97 13.95
CA ALA A 99 -14.54 -9.72 13.90
C ALA A 99 -13.14 -10.05 13.38
N GLU A 100 -12.83 -9.49 12.22
CA GLU A 100 -11.57 -9.71 11.51
C GLU A 100 -10.70 -8.47 11.62
N SER A 101 -9.38 -8.67 11.54
CA SER A 101 -8.40 -7.58 11.57
C SER A 101 -7.22 -7.88 10.67
N PHE A 102 -6.68 -6.84 10.04
CA PHE A 102 -5.45 -6.93 9.27
C PHE A 102 -4.64 -5.63 9.39
N VAL A 103 -3.32 -5.78 9.55
CA VAL A 103 -2.39 -4.67 9.60
C VAL A 103 -1.71 -4.54 8.25
N PHE A 104 -2.09 -3.52 7.49
CA PHE A 104 -1.42 -3.24 6.22
C PHE A 104 -0.11 -2.51 6.49
N LYS A 105 0.94 -3.02 5.85
CA LYS A 105 2.27 -2.44 5.82
C LYS A 105 2.61 -2.17 4.37
N GLY A 106 2.90 -0.92 4.02
CA GLY A 106 3.11 -0.53 2.63
C GLY A 106 3.01 0.97 2.43
N LEU A 107 2.73 1.35 1.19
CA LEU A 107 2.54 2.76 0.84
C LEU A 107 1.15 3.21 1.29
N ILE A 108 1.11 4.20 2.18
CA ILE A 108 -0.12 4.81 2.69
C ILE A 108 -0.12 6.26 2.24
N GLU A 109 -1.08 6.63 1.39
CA GLU A 109 -1.25 8.00 0.92
C GLU A 109 -2.55 8.60 1.49
N GLU A 110 -2.44 9.73 2.19
CA GLU A 110 -3.61 10.48 2.63
C GLU A 110 -4.04 11.48 1.56
N GLU A 111 -5.28 11.38 1.11
CA GLU A 111 -5.90 12.34 0.22
C GLU A 111 -6.94 13.18 0.98
N LYS A 112 -6.92 14.50 0.75
CA LYS A 112 -7.92 15.42 1.28
C LYS A 112 -8.49 16.26 0.14
N ARG A 113 -9.75 16.01 -0.19
CA ARG A 113 -10.48 16.75 -1.21
C ARG A 113 -11.45 17.71 -0.56
N ILE A 114 -11.30 19.01 -0.86
CA ILE A 114 -12.23 20.05 -0.41
C ILE A 114 -13.13 20.38 -1.59
N GLU A 115 -14.42 20.07 -1.45
CA GLU A 115 -15.47 20.45 -2.39
C GLU A 115 -16.28 21.59 -1.76
N GLY A 116 -16.65 22.60 -2.53
CA GLY A 116 -17.47 23.69 -2.02
C GLY A 116 -18.09 24.46 -3.16
N ASP A 117 -19.35 24.82 -2.99
CA ASP A 117 -20.07 25.61 -3.97
C ASP A 117 -19.71 27.08 -3.79
N ILE A 118 -19.54 27.76 -4.92
CA ILE A 118 -19.21 29.17 -4.96
C ILE A 118 -20.49 29.93 -5.24
N ILE A 119 -21.07 30.54 -4.19
CA ILE A 119 -22.17 31.48 -4.36
C ILE A 119 -21.59 32.86 -4.63
N ASN A 120 -22.03 33.43 -5.75
CA ASN A 120 -21.73 34.80 -6.10
C ASN A 120 -22.86 35.68 -5.58
N LEU A 121 -22.62 36.45 -4.51
CA LEU A 121 -23.62 37.38 -4.00
C LEU A 121 -23.78 38.54 -4.96
N SER A 122 -25.04 38.96 -5.15
CA SER A 122 -25.36 40.17 -5.90
C SER A 122 -24.63 41.36 -5.31
N GLN A 123 -24.03 42.17 -6.17
CA GLN A 123 -23.34 43.38 -5.79
C GLN A 123 -24.27 44.32 -5.00
N LYS A 124 -23.81 44.83 -3.86
CA LYS A 124 -24.56 45.84 -3.09
C LYS A 124 -24.63 47.11 -3.92
N TRP A 125 -25.83 47.60 -4.17
CA TRP A 125 -26.04 48.86 -4.87
C TRP A 125 -25.66 49.99 -3.92
N ASN A 126 -24.53 50.65 -4.18
CA ASN A 126 -24.13 51.80 -3.40
C ASN A 126 -25.00 53.00 -3.79
N VAL A 127 -26.11 53.22 -3.09
CA VAL A 127 -27.03 54.34 -3.34
C VAL A 127 -26.98 55.32 -2.19
N ALA A 128 -25.97 56.20 -2.24
CA ALA A 128 -26.06 57.57 -1.75
C ALA A 128 -24.91 58.40 -2.35
N GLY A 129 -25.17 59.05 -3.49
CA GLY A 129 -24.39 60.25 -3.86
C GLY A 129 -23.32 60.15 -4.96
N GLY A 130 -23.28 59.11 -5.81
CA GLY A 130 -22.64 59.26 -7.13
C GLY A 130 -21.81 58.08 -7.63
N SER A 131 -22.11 57.67 -8.87
CA SER A 131 -21.25 57.21 -9.96
C SER A 131 -19.91 56.48 -9.69
N ALA A 132 -19.76 55.73 -8.61
CA ALA A 132 -18.71 54.71 -8.56
C ALA A 132 -19.14 53.55 -9.46
N LYS A 133 -18.47 53.35 -10.60
CA LYS A 133 -18.67 52.17 -11.45
C LYS A 133 -18.40 50.93 -10.60
N ALA A 134 -19.46 50.21 -10.31
CA ALA A 134 -19.47 48.87 -9.79
C ALA A 134 -18.57 47.97 -10.66
N ASN A 135 -17.41 47.52 -10.16
CA ASN A 135 -16.53 46.66 -10.92
C ASN A 135 -16.90 45.19 -10.72
N SER A 136 -16.61 44.35 -11.71
CA SER A 136 -16.90 42.91 -11.66
C SER A 136 -16.20 42.18 -10.50
N TYR A 137 -15.10 42.74 -9.98
CA TYR A 137 -14.36 42.23 -8.83
C TYR A 137 -14.92 42.65 -7.46
N ASP A 138 -15.88 43.59 -7.41
CA ASP A 138 -16.53 44.02 -6.15
C ASP A 138 -17.62 43.04 -5.67
N LYS A 139 -17.82 41.93 -6.40
CA LYS A 139 -18.75 40.86 -6.04
C LYS A 139 -18.19 40.10 -4.84
N GLN A 140 -19.01 39.94 -3.81
CA GLN A 140 -18.65 39.09 -2.67
C GLN A 140 -18.81 37.63 -3.08
N ILE A 141 -17.71 36.89 -3.04
CA ILE A 141 -17.70 35.46 -3.24
C ILE A 141 -17.78 34.80 -1.88
N ILE A 142 -18.85 34.06 -1.62
CA ILE A 142 -18.97 33.22 -0.43
C ILE A 142 -18.90 31.77 -0.86
N ARG A 143 -18.10 31.00 -0.15
CA ARG A 143 -18.11 29.54 -0.27
C ARG A 143 -19.21 29.02 0.66
N SER A 144 -20.23 28.41 0.09
CA SER A 144 -21.29 27.73 0.84
C SER A 144 -21.13 26.23 0.68
N ASP A 145 -21.62 25.46 1.65
CA ASP A 145 -21.65 23.99 1.61
C ASP A 145 -20.29 23.34 1.32
N SER A 146 -19.24 23.79 2.02
CA SER A 146 -17.94 23.12 1.93
C SER A 146 -17.97 21.75 2.60
N LYS A 147 -17.65 20.71 1.83
CA LYS A 147 -17.47 19.33 2.29
C LYS A 147 -15.99 18.97 2.18
N VAL A 148 -15.45 18.37 3.24
CA VAL A 148 -14.13 17.72 3.20
C VAL A 148 -14.36 16.22 3.11
N ASN A 149 -13.84 15.64 2.04
CA ASN A 149 -13.71 14.20 1.88
C ASN A 149 -12.25 13.87 2.19
N LYS A 150 -12.02 13.05 3.23
CA LYS A 150 -10.70 12.47 3.51
C LYS A 150 -10.72 11.02 3.01
N SER A 151 -9.66 10.58 2.35
CA SER A 151 -9.45 9.18 2.01
C SER A 151 -8.00 8.76 2.27
N ILE A 152 -7.80 7.47 2.50
CA ILE A 152 -6.48 6.85 2.59
C ILE A 152 -6.40 5.78 1.51
N VAL A 153 -5.36 5.83 0.68
CA VAL A 153 -5.05 4.78 -0.28
C VAL A 153 -3.93 3.93 0.31
N VAL A 154 -4.19 2.63 0.45
CA VAL A 154 -3.24 1.66 0.98
C VAL A 154 -2.83 0.76 -0.16
N THR A 155 -1.53 0.70 -0.46
CA THR A 155 -0.97 -0.22 -1.46
C THR A 155 0.04 -1.16 -0.80
N ALA A 156 -0.26 -2.45 -0.83
CA ALA A 156 0.55 -3.49 -0.20
C ALA A 156 0.69 -4.70 -1.12
N SER A 157 1.76 -5.47 -0.94
CA SER A 157 1.95 -6.76 -1.62
C SER A 157 1.70 -7.86 -0.59
N VAL A 158 0.70 -8.70 -0.84
CA VAL A 158 0.24 -9.74 0.09
C VAL A 158 0.32 -11.12 -0.56
N THR A 159 0.31 -12.18 0.24
CA THR A 159 0.22 -13.56 -0.26
C THR A 159 -1.18 -13.89 -0.77
N ASN A 160 -1.33 -14.98 -1.53
CA ASN A 160 -2.63 -15.41 -2.04
C ASN A 160 -3.65 -15.70 -0.92
N ASP A 161 -3.21 -16.34 0.17
CA ASP A 161 -4.09 -16.65 1.31
C ASP A 161 -4.54 -15.37 2.04
N GLU A 162 -3.63 -14.41 2.23
CA GLU A 162 -3.96 -13.10 2.80
C GLU A 162 -4.88 -12.32 1.87
N ALA A 163 -4.69 -12.38 0.55
CA ALA A 163 -5.56 -11.72 -0.42
C ALA A 163 -6.99 -12.27 -0.38
N GLU A 164 -7.17 -13.58 -0.22
CA GLU A 164 -8.49 -14.19 -0.03
C GLU A 164 -9.13 -13.72 1.28
N TYR A 165 -8.37 -13.70 2.37
CA TYR A 165 -8.85 -13.18 3.65
C TYR A 165 -9.26 -11.69 3.56
N ILE A 166 -8.41 -10.84 2.96
CA ILE A 166 -8.68 -9.41 2.74
C ILE A 166 -9.85 -9.20 1.77
N SER A 167 -10.15 -10.14 0.87
CA SER A 167 -11.32 -10.00 -0.02
C SER A 167 -12.64 -9.92 0.74
N THR A 168 -12.70 -10.52 1.95
CA THR A 168 -13.88 -10.45 2.82
C THR A 168 -14.14 -9.05 3.38
N LEU A 169 -13.13 -8.18 3.39
CA LEU A 169 -13.28 -6.77 3.77
C LEU A 169 -14.13 -6.00 2.76
N ILE A 170 -14.09 -6.36 1.47
CA ILE A 170 -14.89 -5.69 0.43
C ILE A 170 -16.39 -5.97 0.60
N SER A 171 -16.74 -7.17 1.07
CA SER A 171 -18.13 -7.58 1.31
C SER A 171 -18.62 -7.26 2.72
N SER A 172 -17.77 -6.70 3.57
CA SER A 172 -18.12 -6.35 4.94
C SER A 172 -19.15 -5.20 4.97
N PRO A 173 -20.21 -5.29 5.80
CA PRO A 173 -21.13 -4.19 5.99
C PRO A 173 -20.50 -3.00 6.74
N GLU A 174 -19.49 -3.25 7.60
CA GLU A 174 -18.85 -2.24 8.42
C GLU A 174 -17.33 -2.45 8.46
N VAL A 175 -16.58 -1.37 8.23
CA VAL A 175 -15.11 -1.37 8.24
C VAL A 175 -14.62 -0.20 9.08
N TYR A 176 -13.61 -0.46 9.90
CA TYR A 176 -13.02 0.49 10.83
C TYR A 176 -11.51 0.53 10.67
N VAL A 177 -10.96 1.73 10.75
CA VAL A 177 -9.51 1.97 10.79
C VAL A 177 -9.12 2.44 12.19
N VAL A 178 -8.01 1.96 12.71
CA VAL A 178 -7.42 2.49 13.94
C VAL A 178 -6.57 3.71 13.61
N LEU A 179 -7.05 4.89 13.99
CA LEU A 179 -6.29 6.14 13.92
C LEU A 179 -6.17 6.73 15.32
N ASN A 180 -4.93 7.01 15.77
CA ASN A 180 -4.66 7.58 17.10
C ASN A 180 -5.41 6.85 18.24
N ASN A 181 -5.34 5.50 18.25
CA ASN A 181 -6.04 4.63 19.21
C ASN A 181 -7.58 4.72 19.22
N LYS A 182 -8.20 5.19 18.12
CA LYS A 182 -9.66 5.22 17.97
C LYS A 182 -10.09 4.51 16.71
N TYR A 183 -11.20 3.78 16.81
CA TYR A 183 -11.88 3.19 15.65
C TYR A 183 -12.65 4.26 14.91
N VAL A 184 -12.30 4.45 13.64
CA VAL A 184 -12.99 5.37 12.74
C VAL A 184 -13.62 4.56 11.63
N SER A 185 -14.94 4.69 11.45
CA SER A 185 -15.66 4.03 10.37
C SER A 185 -15.23 4.59 9.02
N VAL A 186 -14.99 3.69 8.07
CA VAL A 186 -14.60 4.01 6.70
C VAL A 186 -15.43 3.19 5.73
N ILE A 187 -15.59 3.72 4.52
CA ILE A 187 -16.17 3.01 3.39
C ILE A 187 -15.01 2.52 2.52
N VAL A 188 -15.03 1.24 2.17
CA VAL A 188 -14.05 0.66 1.25
C VAL A 188 -14.56 0.88 -0.17
N GLU A 189 -13.81 1.64 -0.97
CA GLU A 189 -14.11 1.82 -2.39
C GLU A 189 -13.52 0.68 -3.22
N ASN A 190 -14.32 0.22 -4.18
CA ASN A 190 -14.13 -1.03 -4.91
C ASN A 190 -12.80 -1.04 -5.69
N GLN A 191 -11.90 -1.94 -5.32
CA GLN A 191 -10.72 -2.27 -6.10
C GLN A 191 -10.70 -3.77 -6.36
N THR A 192 -10.41 -4.16 -7.60
CA THR A 192 -10.37 -5.57 -8.02
C THR A 192 -9.16 -6.28 -7.42
N ILE A 193 -9.38 -7.22 -6.50
CA ILE A 193 -8.35 -8.13 -5.99
C ILE A 193 -8.36 -9.39 -6.85
N ASN A 194 -7.29 -9.62 -7.62
CA ASN A 194 -7.16 -10.82 -8.45
C ASN A 194 -6.61 -11.99 -7.63
N THR A 195 -7.48 -12.75 -6.98
CA THR A 195 -7.10 -13.84 -6.05
C THR A 195 -6.68 -15.16 -6.72
N SER A 196 -6.88 -15.34 -8.02
CA SER A 196 -6.76 -16.66 -8.68
C SER A 196 -5.47 -16.89 -9.50
N ASN A 197 -4.39 -16.16 -9.24
CA ASN A 197 -3.16 -16.30 -10.04
C ASN A 197 -2.16 -17.28 -9.40
N ASN A 198 -2.32 -18.58 -9.69
CA ASN A 198 -1.40 -19.63 -9.20
C ASN A 198 0.05 -19.50 -9.69
N ARG A 199 0.35 -18.58 -10.62
CA ARG A 199 1.72 -18.34 -11.10
C ARG A 199 2.45 -17.26 -10.33
N ASN A 200 1.74 -16.39 -9.61
CA ASN A 200 2.38 -15.33 -8.82
C ASN A 200 2.13 -15.60 -7.33
N PRO A 201 3.18 -15.76 -6.51
CA PRO A 201 3.01 -15.99 -5.07
C PRO A 201 2.53 -14.73 -4.32
N PHE A 202 2.62 -13.55 -4.95
CA PHE A 202 2.23 -12.26 -4.38
C PHE A 202 1.20 -11.55 -5.27
N ILE A 203 0.23 -10.91 -4.63
CA ILE A 203 -0.76 -10.05 -5.25
C ILE A 203 -0.56 -8.64 -4.71
N ASP A 204 -0.35 -7.69 -5.62
CA ASP A 204 -0.37 -6.28 -5.27
C ASP A 204 -1.82 -5.85 -5.11
N ILE A 205 -2.18 -5.45 -3.89
CA ILE A 205 -3.50 -4.92 -3.55
C ILE A 205 -3.39 -3.41 -3.38
N SER A 206 -4.39 -2.71 -3.90
CA SER A 206 -4.62 -1.31 -3.56
C SER A 206 -6.06 -1.19 -3.06
N ILE A 207 -6.24 -0.49 -1.96
CA ILE A 207 -7.54 -0.31 -1.31
C ILE A 207 -7.67 1.17 -0.97
N LYS A 208 -8.82 1.74 -1.29
CA LYS A 208 -9.14 3.12 -0.91
C LYS A 208 -10.18 3.14 0.20
N LEU A 209 -9.81 3.72 1.33
CA LEU A 209 -10.62 3.87 2.53
C LEU A 209 -11.10 5.32 2.61
N THR A 210 -12.38 5.55 2.41
CA THR A 210 -12.99 6.88 2.45
C THR A 210 -13.65 7.12 3.80
N PHE A 211 -13.31 8.22 4.46
CA PHE A 211 -13.91 8.62 5.73
C PHE A 211 -15.27 9.27 5.51
N ALA A 212 -16.18 9.12 6.47
CA ALA A 212 -17.45 9.84 6.44
C ALA A 212 -17.23 11.36 6.40
N ASN A 213 -17.95 12.04 5.51
CA ASN A 213 -17.81 13.48 5.29
C ASN A 213 -18.12 14.25 6.58
N GLN A 214 -17.17 15.07 7.03
CA GLN A 214 -17.44 16.03 8.10
C GLN A 214 -17.89 17.36 7.47
N PRO A 215 -19.10 17.85 7.77
CA PRO A 215 -19.51 19.17 7.31
C PRO A 215 -18.64 20.22 7.99
N ILE A 216 -18.01 21.08 7.19
CA ILE A 216 -17.29 22.24 7.73
C ILE A 216 -18.29 23.38 7.78
N SER A 217 -18.93 23.57 8.94
CA SER A 217 -19.73 24.75 9.33
C SER A 217 -20.76 25.28 8.31
N GLN A 218 -22.05 25.19 8.64
CA GLN A 218 -23.10 26.02 8.04
C GLN A 218 -23.03 27.42 8.66
N LEU A 219 -22.88 28.45 7.82
CA LEU A 219 -23.07 29.86 8.21
C LEU A 219 -24.53 30.25 7.97
#